data_AF-F9EP07-F1
#
_entry.id   AF-F9EP07-F1
#
_cell.length_a   1.000
_cell.length_b   1.000
_cell.length_c   1.000
_cell.angle_alpha   90.00
_cell.angle_beta   90.00
_cell.angle_gamma   90.00
#
_symmetry.space_group_name_H-M   'P 1'
#
loop_
_entity.id
_entity.type
_entity.pdbx_description
1 polymer ?
#
loop_
_entity_poly.entity_id
_entity_poly.type
_entity_poly.pdbx_seq_one_letter_code
_entity_poly.pdbx_strand_id
1 'polypeptide(L)'
;MILKNHIKTLVIPFKDEKYDKIDRDNIVKSFDEFIKPKYEIRCFVDSLGSDRLIFTILTESEWKKLEEKFDKEIVGYFFVPVSVFKEIFNMPTDEATKISKERENKRDEIFKIIRQNMFRRHFE
;
A
#
# COMPACT_ATOMS: atom_id res chain seq x y z
N MET A 1 6.23 19.88 -9.16
CA MET A 1 4.85 19.47 -9.50
C MET A 1 3.91 20.17 -8.55
N ILE A 2 2.71 20.57 -8.99
CA ILE A 2 1.72 21.24 -8.13
C ILE A 2 0.47 20.36 -8.02
N LEU A 3 0.05 20.04 -6.80
CA LEU A 3 -1.25 19.45 -6.52
C LEU A 3 -2.18 20.57 -6.05
N LYS A 4 -3.37 20.66 -6.65
CA LYS A 4 -4.37 21.66 -6.27
C LYS A 4 -5.74 21.04 -6.24
N ASN A 5 -6.50 21.33 -5.19
CA ASN A 5 -7.93 21.11 -5.13
C ASN A 5 -8.63 22.43 -4.75
N HIS A 6 -9.93 22.38 -4.45
CA HIS A 6 -10.73 23.57 -4.14
C HIS A 6 -10.31 24.31 -2.86
N ILE A 7 -9.54 23.67 -1.97
CA ILE A 7 -9.26 24.13 -0.60
C ILE A 7 -7.75 24.23 -0.32
N LYS A 8 -6.92 23.45 -1.00
CA LYS A 8 -5.47 23.40 -0.77
C LYS A 8 -4.66 23.31 -2.05
N THR A 9 -3.45 23.88 -1.98
CA THR A 9 -2.40 23.77 -3.00
C THR A 9 -1.14 23.27 -2.31
N LEU A 10 -0.47 22.28 -2.90
CA LEU A 10 0.80 21.74 -2.42
C LEU A 10 1.81 21.74 -3.57
N VAL A 11 2.99 22.28 -3.31
CA VAL A 11 4.13 22.21 -4.24
C VAL A 11 4.98 21.03 -3.82
N ILE A 12 5.12 20.05 -4.70
CA ILE A 12 5.98 18.88 -4.50
C ILE A 12 7.25 19.10 -5.32
N PRO A 13 8.45 19.03 -4.69
CA PRO A 13 9.72 18.99 -5.41
C PRO A 13 9.69 17.82 -6.40
N PHE A 14 9.74 18.14 -7.70
CA PHE A 14 9.61 17.11 -8.74
C PHE A 14 10.89 16.29 -8.91
N LYS A 15 12.02 16.83 -8.47
CA LYS A 15 13.35 16.29 -8.68
C LYS A 15 14.10 16.34 -7.36
N ASP A 16 14.80 15.25 -7.03
CA ASP A 16 15.80 15.27 -5.97
C ASP A 16 16.95 16.16 -6.46
N GLU A 17 17.18 17.28 -5.75
CA GLU A 17 18.22 18.27 -6.08
C GLU A 17 19.62 17.66 -6.10
N LYS A 18 19.83 16.53 -5.41
CA LYS A 18 21.12 15.85 -5.30
C LYS A 18 21.39 14.87 -6.43
N TYR A 19 20.36 14.24 -7.00
CA TYR A 19 20.54 13.14 -7.96
C TYR A 19 20.01 13.41 -9.35
N ASP A 20 19.42 14.60 -9.59
CA ASP A 20 18.81 14.96 -10.86
C ASP A 20 17.80 13.89 -11.34
N LYS A 21 17.10 13.25 -10.40
CA LYS A 21 16.13 12.18 -10.64
C LYS A 21 14.77 12.52 -10.04
N ILE A 22 13.72 12.01 -10.68
CA ILE A 22 12.35 12.14 -10.15
C ILE A 22 12.24 11.25 -8.92
N ASP A 23 11.91 11.85 -7.78
CA ASP A 23 11.65 11.14 -6.55
C ASP A 23 10.20 10.65 -6.50
N ARG A 24 9.99 9.47 -7.09
CA ARG A 24 8.67 8.84 -7.19
C ARG A 24 8.09 8.47 -5.83
N ASP A 25 8.95 8.14 -4.87
CA ASP A 25 8.55 7.79 -3.50
C ASP A 25 7.99 9.00 -2.77
N ASN A 26 8.68 10.14 -2.85
CA ASN A 26 8.17 11.39 -2.27
C ASN A 26 6.90 11.86 -2.98
N ILE A 27 6.79 11.69 -4.29
CA ILE A 27 5.58 12.06 -5.05
C ILE A 27 4.37 11.26 -4.57
N VAL A 28 4.45 9.92 -4.47
CA VAL A 28 3.29 9.10 -4.10
C VAL A 28 2.88 9.34 -2.65
N LYS A 29 3.84 9.51 -1.72
CA LYS A 29 3.55 9.79 -0.31
C LYS A 29 2.95 11.18 -0.12
N SER A 30 3.49 12.19 -0.80
CA SER A 30 2.92 13.55 -0.77
C SER A 30 1.51 13.56 -1.36
N PHE A 31 1.25 12.75 -2.40
CA PHE A 31 -0.09 12.62 -2.96
C PHE A 31 -1.06 11.92 -1.99
N ASP A 32 -0.63 10.86 -1.31
CA ASP A 32 -1.42 10.19 -0.26
C ASP A 32 -1.80 11.17 0.87
N GLU A 33 -0.85 11.94 1.39
CA GLU A 33 -1.13 12.99 2.39
C GLU A 33 -2.05 14.08 1.84
N PHE A 34 -1.90 14.42 0.56
CA PHE A 34 -2.75 15.42 -0.09
C PHE A 34 -4.19 14.94 -0.29
N ILE A 35 -4.49 13.65 -0.31
CA ILE A 35 -5.89 13.18 -0.47
C ILE A 35 -6.56 12.77 0.85
N LYS A 36 -5.79 12.70 1.94
CA LYS A 36 -6.30 12.49 3.31
C LYS A 36 -7.15 13.66 3.83
N PRO A 37 -8.08 13.39 4.76
CA PRO A 37 -8.45 12.07 5.29
C PRO A 37 -9.43 11.30 4.39
N LYS A 38 -9.95 11.92 3.33
CA LYS A 38 -11.05 11.34 2.53
C LYS A 38 -10.64 10.05 1.81
N TYR A 39 -9.41 9.99 1.32
CA TYR A 39 -8.87 8.84 0.60
C TYR A 39 -7.53 8.41 1.19
N GLU A 40 -7.18 7.14 0.99
CA GLU A 40 -5.88 6.56 1.33
C GLU A 40 -5.40 5.67 0.19
N ILE A 41 -4.11 5.81 -0.14
CA ILE A 41 -3.41 4.97 -1.11
C ILE A 41 -2.77 3.79 -0.38
N ARG A 42 -3.12 2.56 -0.78
CA ARG A 42 -2.41 1.36 -0.33
C ARG A 42 -1.76 0.66 -1.52
N CYS A 43 -0.52 0.20 -1.32
CA CYS A 43 0.23 -0.60 -2.27
C CYS A 43 -0.18 -2.07 -2.15
N PHE A 44 -0.40 -2.73 -3.29
CA PHE A 44 -0.54 -4.18 -3.34
C PHE A 44 0.84 -4.82 -3.21
N VAL A 45 1.14 -5.39 -2.05
CA VAL A 45 2.51 -5.68 -1.64
C VAL A 45 3.16 -6.78 -2.48
N ASP A 46 2.40 -7.70 -3.06
CA ASP A 46 2.95 -8.74 -3.96
C ASP A 46 3.45 -8.17 -5.30
N SER A 47 3.15 -6.90 -5.59
CA SER A 47 3.73 -6.18 -6.74
C SER A 47 5.11 -5.57 -6.46
N LEU A 48 5.58 -5.58 -5.20
CA LEU A 48 6.90 -5.05 -4.86
C LEU A 48 8.01 -5.83 -5.58
N GLY A 49 8.97 -5.10 -6.16
CA GLY A 49 10.06 -5.69 -6.94
C GLY A 49 9.66 -6.17 -8.34
N SER A 50 8.38 -6.06 -8.72
CA SER A 50 7.92 -6.27 -10.11
C SER A 50 8.26 -5.07 -11.00
N ASP A 51 8.20 -5.25 -12.32
CA ASP A 51 8.24 -4.16 -13.29
C ASP A 51 7.02 -3.23 -13.18
N ARG A 52 5.92 -3.72 -12.57
CA ARG A 52 4.67 -2.99 -12.39
C ARG A 52 4.25 -2.97 -10.92
N LEU A 53 4.42 -1.82 -10.28
CA LEU A 53 3.86 -1.55 -8.96
C LEU A 53 2.36 -1.26 -9.07
N ILE A 54 1.58 -1.88 -8.18
CA ILE A 54 0.12 -1.77 -8.16
C ILE A 54 -0.30 -1.03 -6.89
N PHE A 55 -1.16 -0.03 -7.06
CA PHE A 55 -1.74 0.77 -5.99
C PHE A 55 -3.25 0.81 -6.15
N THR A 56 -3.95 0.97 -5.04
CA THR A 56 -5.38 1.28 -5.04
C THR A 56 -5.65 2.47 -4.14
N ILE A 57 -6.64 3.28 -4.52
CA ILE A 57 -7.08 4.46 -3.80
C ILE A 57 -8.53 4.26 -3.45
N LEU A 58 -8.83 4.22 -2.17
CA LEU A 58 -10.19 4.05 -1.66
C LEU A 58 -10.46 5.08 -0.57
N THR A 59 -11.74 5.36 -0.34
CA THR A 59 -12.15 6.11 0.85
C THR A 59 -11.95 5.28 2.10
N GLU A 60 -11.86 5.94 3.26
CA GLU A 60 -11.83 5.26 4.56
C GLU A 60 -13.01 4.28 4.72
N SER A 61 -14.19 4.68 4.24
CA SER A 61 -15.40 3.83 4.30
C SER A 61 -15.29 2.58 3.43
N GLU A 62 -14.64 2.66 2.27
CA GLU A 62 -14.44 1.51 1.38
C GLU A 62 -13.37 0.57 1.91
N TRP A 63 -12.29 1.10 2.50
CA TRP A 63 -11.32 0.30 3.24
C TRP A 63 -11.98 -0.46 4.39
N LYS A 64 -12.79 0.23 5.20
CA LYS A 64 -13.53 -0.40 6.29
C LYS A 64 -14.45 -1.52 5.81
N LYS A 65 -15.20 -1.30 4.72
CA LYS A 65 -16.04 -2.34 4.10
C LYS A 65 -15.25 -3.55 3.63
N LEU A 66 -14.05 -3.34 3.06
CA LEU A 66 -13.16 -4.44 2.67
C LEU A 66 -12.66 -5.22 3.89
N GLU A 67 -12.23 -4.51 4.94
CA GLU A 67 -11.74 -5.10 6.20
C GLU A 67 -12.86 -5.86 6.94
N GLU A 68 -14.10 -5.37 6.89
CA GLU A 68 -15.28 -6.08 7.42
C GLU A 68 -15.63 -7.33 6.59
N LYS A 69 -15.44 -7.28 5.27
CA LYS A 69 -15.77 -8.40 4.37
C LYS A 69 -14.74 -9.51 4.39
N PHE A 70 -13.46 -9.17 4.52
CA PHE A 70 -12.34 -10.09 4.32
C PHE A 70 -11.43 -10.22 5.55
N ASP A 71 -11.78 -9.64 6.69
CA ASP A 71 -10.92 -9.46 7.86
C ASP A 71 -9.76 -8.48 7.63
N LYS A 72 -9.56 -7.60 8.61
CA LYS A 72 -8.52 -6.56 8.59
C LYS A 72 -7.11 -7.11 8.39
N GLU A 73 -6.82 -8.28 8.96
CA GLU A 73 -5.50 -8.89 8.85
C GLU A 73 -5.19 -9.37 7.42
N ILE A 74 -6.18 -9.94 6.73
CA ILE A 74 -6.05 -10.39 5.34
C ILE A 74 -5.92 -9.19 4.42
N VAL A 75 -6.77 -8.17 4.59
CA VAL A 75 -6.69 -6.94 3.80
C VAL A 75 -5.34 -6.25 4.02
N GLY A 76 -4.88 -6.13 5.27
CA GLY A 76 -3.59 -5.53 5.61
C GLY A 76 -2.38 -6.35 5.17
N TYR A 77 -2.53 -7.66 4.97
CA TYR A 77 -1.49 -8.50 4.37
C TYR A 77 -1.28 -8.16 2.89
N PHE A 78 -2.34 -7.95 2.13
CA PHE A 78 -2.24 -7.65 0.69
C PHE A 78 -2.06 -6.17 0.38
N PHE A 79 -2.68 -5.28 1.15
CA PHE A 79 -2.71 -3.84 0.90
C PHE A 79 -2.16 -3.06 2.08
N VAL A 80 -0.99 -2.45 1.90
CA VAL A 80 -0.29 -1.67 2.95
C VAL A 80 -0.26 -0.20 2.56
N PRO A 81 -0.56 0.74 3.48
CA PRO A 81 -0.46 2.17 3.21
C PRO A 81 0.91 2.57 2.67
N VAL A 82 0.94 3.40 1.63
CA VAL A 82 2.20 3.83 1.00
C VAL A 82 3.12 4.58 1.96
N SER A 83 2.55 5.21 2.99
CA SER A 83 3.28 5.92 4.05
C SER A 83 4.14 5.01 4.94
N VAL A 84 3.89 3.70 4.96
CA VAL A 84 4.64 2.74 5.79
C VAL A 84 6.00 2.40 5.16
N PHE A 85 6.11 2.48 3.84
CA PHE A 85 7.34 2.13 3.13
C PHE A 85 8.36 3.27 3.23
N LYS A 86 9.62 2.92 3.47
CA LYS A 86 10.72 3.87 3.31
C LYS A 86 10.94 4.17 1.82
N GLU A 87 11.07 3.13 1.01
CA GLU A 87 11.19 3.18 -0.45
C GLU A 87 10.26 2.13 -1.06
N ILE A 88 9.53 2.49 -2.10
CA ILE A 88 8.61 1.65 -2.87
C ILE A 88 9.17 1.49 -4.29
N PHE A 89 9.61 2.59 -4.90
CA PHE A 89 10.09 2.59 -6.30
C PHE A 89 11.57 2.28 -6.45
N ASN A 90 12.38 2.67 -5.47
CA ASN A 90 13.83 2.51 -5.51
C ASN A 90 14.35 1.49 -4.48
N MET A 91 13.46 0.64 -3.96
CA MET A 91 13.78 -0.35 -2.94
C MET A 91 14.98 -1.23 -3.37
N PRO A 92 16.02 -1.38 -2.53
CA PRO A 92 17.12 -2.28 -2.80
C PRO A 92 16.64 -3.73 -2.95
N THR A 93 17.27 -4.50 -3.85
CA THR A 93 16.92 -5.91 -4.09
C THR A 93 16.95 -6.76 -2.82
N ASP A 94 17.91 -6.51 -1.93
CA ASP A 94 18.03 -7.24 -0.67
C ASP A 94 16.85 -6.95 0.28
N GLU A 95 16.34 -5.73 0.29
CA GLU A 95 15.19 -5.32 1.09
C GLU A 95 13.90 -5.93 0.52
N ALA A 96 13.71 -5.88 -0.81
CA ALA A 96 12.59 -6.55 -1.48
C ALA A 96 12.59 -8.06 -1.21
N THR A 97 13.77 -8.70 -1.28
CA THR A 97 13.93 -10.14 -1.01
C THR A 97 13.61 -10.48 0.44
N LYS A 98 14.03 -9.62 1.39
CA LYS A 98 13.72 -9.78 2.82
C LYS A 98 12.21 -9.71 3.05
N ILE A 99 11.54 -8.69 2.50
CA ILE A 99 10.08 -8.53 2.61
C ILE A 99 9.38 -9.75 2.02
N SER A 100 9.80 -10.24 0.85
CA SER A 100 9.21 -11.42 0.22
C SER A 100 9.29 -12.67 1.14
N LYS A 101 10.46 -12.92 1.75
CA LYS A 101 10.64 -14.05 2.66
C LYS A 101 9.80 -13.94 3.94
N GLU A 102 9.75 -12.75 4.54
CA GLU A 102 8.90 -12.50 5.72
C GLU A 102 7.42 -12.71 5.40
N ARG A 103 7.00 -12.33 4.19
CA ARG A 103 5.64 -12.53 3.70
C ARG A 103 5.31 -13.99 3.45
N GLU A 104 6.22 -14.79 2.89
CA GLU A 104 5.99 -16.22 2.67
C GLU A 104 5.59 -16.95 3.96
N ASN A 105 6.28 -16.66 5.08
CA ASN A 105 5.94 -17.25 6.37
C ASN A 105 4.54 -16.82 6.85
N LYS A 106 4.23 -15.53 6.72
CA LYS A 106 2.94 -14.96 7.13
C LYS A 106 1.78 -15.42 6.23
N ARG A 107 2.07 -15.72 4.97
CA ARG A 107 1.11 -16.23 3.98
C ARG A 107 0.45 -17.52 4.47
N ASP A 108 1.22 -18.43 5.05
CA ASP A 108 0.72 -19.71 5.53
C ASP A 108 -0.23 -19.55 6.72
N GLU A 109 0.02 -18.57 7.59
CA GLU A 109 -0.87 -18.20 8.69
C GLU A 109 -2.18 -17.61 8.16
N ILE A 110 -2.09 -16.67 7.21
CA ILE A 110 -3.25 -16.08 6.54
C ILE A 110 -4.10 -17.16 5.84
N PHE A 111 -3.48 -18.09 5.10
CA PHE A 111 -4.23 -19.17 4.46
C PHE A 111 -4.85 -20.17 5.44
N LYS A 112 -4.30 -20.32 6.65
CA LYS A 112 -4.96 -21.09 7.72
C LYS A 112 -6.22 -20.35 8.19
N ILE A 113 -6.15 -19.04 8.43
CA ILE A 113 -7.29 -18.20 8.82
C ILE A 113 -8.38 -18.24 7.75
N ILE A 114 -8.02 -18.03 6.47
CA ILE A 114 -8.97 -18.08 5.34
C ILE A 114 -9.69 -19.43 5.30
N ARG A 115 -8.95 -20.54 5.45
CA ARG A 115 -9.54 -21.88 5.47
C ARG A 115 -10.51 -22.04 6.63
N GLN A 116 -10.10 -21.68 7.86
CA GLN A 116 -10.96 -21.75 9.04
C GLN A 116 -12.25 -20.90 8.87
N ASN A 117 -12.13 -19.67 8.37
CA ASN A 117 -13.26 -18.77 8.14
C ASN A 117 -14.18 -19.27 7.01
N MET A 118 -13.65 -19.97 6.00
CA MET A 118 -14.48 -20.65 4.99
C MET A 118 -15.24 -21.84 5.56
N PHE A 119 -14.61 -22.67 6.39
CA PHE A 119 -15.29 -23.79 7.06
C PHE A 119 -16.41 -23.27 7.97
N ARG A 120 -16.13 -22.26 8.80
CA ARG A 120 -17.13 -21.72 9.75
C ARG A 120 -18.40 -21.21 9.05
N ARG A 121 -18.25 -20.48 7.94
CA ARG A 121 -19.38 -19.98 7.13
C ARG A 121 -20.19 -21.05 6.41
N HIS A 122 -19.70 -22.29 6.33
CA HIS A 122 -20.41 -23.41 5.73
C HIS A 122 -21.32 -24.15 6.73
N PHE A 123 -21.15 -23.88 8.03
CA PHE A 123 -21.87 -24.54 9.12
C PHE A 123 -22.67 -23.55 10.00
N GLU A 124 -22.76 -22.28 9.58
CA GLU A 124 -23.66 -21.25 10.10
C GLU A 124 -24.77 -20.99 9.07
#